data_AF-A0A558QRR7-F1
#
_entry.id   AF-A0A558QRR7-F1
#
_cell.length_a   1.000
_cell.length_b   1.000
_cell.length_c   1.000
_cell.angle_alpha   90.00
_cell.angle_beta   90.00
_cell.angle_gamma   90.00
#
_symmetry.space_group_name_H-M   'P 1'
#
loop_
_entity.id
_entity.type
_entity.pdbx_description
1 polymer ?
#
loop_
_entity_poly.entity_id
_entity_poly.type
_entity_poly.pdbx_seq_one_letter_code
_entity_poly.pdbx_strand_id
1 'polypeptide(L)'
;METLTTVAAVNPAAPYLGGKRNLARRLVDRIGAIPHTTYVEPIVGMGGVFLRRTARPRAEVINDLSGDVATLFRALQEHYAYFIDMLRWRLTSRAEFDRLRAFPSDRLTDLQRAARFLYDQWSGVGRRDRVVHCLRADSFLACDLGCRIRV
;
A
#
# COMPACT_ATOMS: atom_id res chain seq x y z
N MET A 1 -27.18 -17.58 5.64
CA MET A 1 -26.17 -16.61 6.12
C MET A 1 -25.08 -16.58 5.07
N GLU A 2 -24.92 -15.49 4.32
CA GLU A 2 -23.85 -15.38 3.31
C GLU A 2 -22.49 -15.53 4.01
N THR A 3 -21.72 -16.49 3.53
CA THR A 3 -20.42 -16.90 4.05
C THR A 3 -19.31 -16.02 3.46
N LEU A 4 -18.26 -15.78 4.24
CA LEU A 4 -17.08 -15.05 3.76
C LEU A 4 -16.51 -15.73 2.51
N THR A 5 -16.15 -14.94 1.50
CA THR A 5 -15.55 -15.46 0.26
C THR A 5 -14.04 -15.58 0.43
N THR A 6 -13.47 -16.75 0.12
CA THR A 6 -12.01 -16.96 0.18
C THR A 6 -11.29 -16.10 -0.85
N VAL A 7 -10.20 -15.44 -0.44
CA VAL A 7 -9.40 -14.52 -1.25
C VAL A 7 -7.93 -14.71 -0.96
N ALA A 8 -7.07 -14.43 -1.95
CA ALA A 8 -5.63 -14.47 -1.75
C ALA A 8 -5.16 -13.36 -0.81
N ALA A 9 -4.24 -13.70 0.09
CA ALA A 9 -3.55 -12.72 0.91
C ALA A 9 -2.51 -11.98 0.07
N VAL A 10 -2.53 -10.66 0.16
CA VAL A 10 -1.64 -9.76 -0.59
C VAL A 10 -0.78 -8.96 0.39
N ASN A 11 0.47 -8.72 0.02
CA ASN A 11 1.35 -7.87 0.82
C ASN A 11 1.01 -6.38 0.61
N PRO A 12 1.20 -5.52 1.62
CA PRO A 12 1.21 -4.09 1.45
C PRO A 12 2.25 -3.61 0.43
N ALA A 13 1.92 -2.53 -0.29
CA ALA A 13 2.82 -1.90 -1.27
C ALA A 13 4.13 -1.37 -0.66
N ALA A 14 4.11 -0.98 0.62
CA ALA A 14 5.27 -0.52 1.36
C ALA A 14 5.12 -0.82 2.87
N PRO A 15 6.21 -0.80 3.64
CA PRO A 15 6.13 -0.68 5.08
C PRO A 15 5.45 0.63 5.49
N TYR A 16 4.85 0.63 6.68
CA TYR A 16 4.25 1.83 7.27
C TYR A 16 4.64 1.90 8.74
N LEU A 17 4.90 3.10 9.25
CA LEU A 17 5.07 3.31 10.68
C LEU A 17 3.78 2.91 11.41
N GLY A 18 3.91 2.14 12.48
CA GLY A 18 2.76 1.55 13.17
C GLY A 18 2.07 0.41 12.41
N GLY A 19 2.69 -0.11 11.35
CA GLY A 19 2.16 -1.24 10.59
C GLY A 19 1.92 -2.45 11.48
N LYS A 20 0.68 -2.98 11.46
CA LYS A 20 0.25 -4.13 12.27
C LYS A 20 0.83 -5.48 11.79
N ARG A 21 2.02 -5.50 11.16
CA ARG A 21 2.60 -6.69 10.50
C ARG A 21 2.76 -7.88 11.46
N ASN A 22 3.29 -7.63 12.65
CA ASN A 22 3.51 -8.69 13.65
C ASN A 22 2.21 -9.23 14.24
N LEU A 23 1.14 -8.42 14.25
CA LEU A 23 -0.19 -8.78 14.74
C LEU A 23 -1.12 -9.28 13.64
N ALA A 24 -0.78 -9.05 12.36
CA ALA A 24 -1.68 -9.24 11.24
C ALA A 24 -2.25 -10.66 11.20
N ARG A 25 -1.42 -11.69 11.38
CA ARG A 25 -1.88 -13.10 11.41
C ARG A 25 -2.97 -13.31 12.47
N ARG A 26 -2.67 -12.94 13.73
CA ARG A 26 -3.60 -13.10 14.86
C ARG A 26 -4.91 -12.33 14.65
N LEU A 27 -4.83 -11.13 14.06
CA LEU A 27 -6.00 -10.32 13.77
C LEU A 27 -6.84 -10.92 12.64
N VAL A 28 -6.21 -11.37 11.56
CA VAL A 28 -6.87 -12.05 10.43
C VAL A 28 -7.63 -13.28 10.92
N ASP A 29 -6.99 -14.12 11.74
CA ASP A 29 -7.62 -15.34 12.28
C ASP A 29 -8.85 -15.00 13.13
N ARG A 30 -8.73 -14.01 14.02
CA ARG A 30 -9.83 -13.57 14.89
C ARG A 30 -10.99 -12.93 14.11
N ILE A 31 -10.69 -12.12 13.10
CA ILE A 31 -11.71 -11.49 12.25
C ILE A 31 -12.42 -12.57 11.42
N GLY A 32 -11.67 -13.52 10.86
CA GLY A 32 -12.22 -14.61 10.04
C GLY A 32 -13.12 -15.58 10.81
N ALA A 33 -12.90 -15.71 12.12
CA ALA A 33 -13.74 -16.54 12.99
C ALA A 33 -15.14 -15.94 13.28
N ILE A 34 -15.33 -14.64 13.00
CA ILE A 34 -16.59 -13.94 13.28
C ILE A 34 -17.39 -13.85 11.97
N PRO A 35 -18.60 -14.41 11.87
CA PRO A 35 -19.47 -14.17 10.73
C PRO A 35 -19.86 -12.69 10.64
N HIS A 36 -19.56 -12.05 9.51
CA HIS A 36 -19.91 -10.65 9.27
C HIS A 36 -20.15 -10.40 7.78
N THR A 37 -21.01 -9.42 7.49
CA THR A 37 -21.33 -8.99 6.11
C THR A 37 -20.56 -7.75 5.69
N THR A 38 -19.91 -7.05 6.63
CA THR A 38 -19.13 -5.84 6.37
C THR A 38 -17.88 -5.79 7.23
N TYR A 39 -16.75 -5.47 6.61
CA TYR A 39 -15.50 -5.18 7.30
C TYR A 39 -15.17 -3.69 7.17
N VAL A 40 -14.75 -3.07 8.27
CA VAL A 40 -14.37 -1.66 8.30
C VAL A 40 -12.99 -1.52 8.95
N GLU A 41 -12.04 -0.88 8.26
CA GLU A 41 -10.74 -0.50 8.83
C GLU A 41 -10.57 1.03 8.78
N PRO A 42 -10.88 1.75 9.88
CA PRO A 42 -10.87 3.22 9.91
C PRO A 42 -9.48 3.86 9.77
N ILE A 43 -8.42 3.08 10.04
CA ILE A 43 -7.01 3.48 9.98
C ILE A 43 -6.25 2.34 9.28
N VAL A 44 -6.29 2.36 7.95
CA VAL A 44 -5.76 1.30 7.09
C VAL A 44 -4.23 1.37 6.95
N GLY A 45 -3.65 2.57 6.92
CA GLY A 45 -2.26 2.79 6.55
C GLY A 45 -1.95 2.15 5.19
N MET A 46 -0.95 1.26 5.13
CA MET A 46 -0.62 0.50 3.92
C MET A 46 -1.45 -0.78 3.74
N GLY A 47 -2.54 -0.98 4.49
CA GLY A 47 -3.40 -2.17 4.37
C GLY A 47 -2.82 -3.42 5.04
N GLY A 48 -2.14 -3.25 6.17
CA GLY A 48 -1.41 -4.33 6.84
C GLY A 48 -2.26 -5.53 7.27
N VAL A 49 -3.53 -5.29 7.62
CA VAL A 49 -4.54 -6.32 7.93
C VAL A 49 -5.49 -6.50 6.76
N PHE A 50 -6.07 -5.42 6.24
CA PHE A 50 -6.97 -5.43 5.08
C PHE A 50 -6.51 -6.35 3.95
N LEU A 51 -5.29 -6.18 3.44
CA LEU A 51 -4.76 -6.93 2.30
C LEU A 51 -4.37 -8.38 2.64
N ARG A 52 -4.02 -8.64 3.91
CA ARG A 52 -3.56 -9.96 4.37
C ARG A 52 -4.68 -10.91 4.78
N ARG A 53 -5.92 -10.43 4.87
CA ARG A 53 -7.08 -11.31 5.12
C ARG A 53 -7.20 -12.34 3.99
N THR A 54 -7.56 -13.57 4.35
CA THR A 54 -7.80 -14.67 3.42
C THR A 54 -9.29 -14.90 3.15
N ALA A 55 -10.15 -14.10 3.77
CA ALA A 55 -11.59 -14.15 3.61
C ALA A 55 -12.15 -12.71 3.54
N ARG A 56 -13.05 -12.48 2.59
CA ARG A 56 -13.69 -11.17 2.30
C ARG A 56 -15.21 -11.26 2.56
N PRO A 57 -15.80 -10.35 3.34
CA PRO A 57 -17.25 -10.21 3.43
C PRO A 57 -17.80 -9.47 2.20
N ARG A 58 -19.13 -9.39 2.09
CA ARG A 58 -19.81 -8.73 0.96
C ARG A 58 -19.39 -7.27 0.75
N ALA A 59 -19.17 -6.52 1.84
CA ALA A 59 -18.75 -5.12 1.78
C ALA A 59 -17.49 -4.88 2.60
N GLU A 60 -16.57 -4.05 2.08
CA GLU A 60 -15.35 -3.65 2.76
C GLU A 60 -15.18 -2.13 2.68
N VAL A 61 -14.87 -1.50 3.81
CA VAL A 61 -14.68 -0.06 3.91
C VAL A 61 -13.32 0.20 4.54
N ILE A 62 -12.48 0.99 3.86
CA ILE A 62 -11.19 1.42 4.39
C ILE A 62 -11.17 2.95 4.48
N ASN A 63 -10.51 3.47 5.51
CA ASN A 63 -10.30 4.90 5.68
C ASN A 63 -8.88 5.17 6.22
N ASP A 64 -8.39 6.37 5.96
CA ASP A 64 -7.19 6.91 6.59
C ASP A 64 -7.28 8.43 6.69
N LEU A 65 -6.65 9.02 7.70
CA LEU A 65 -6.55 10.48 7.80
C LEU A 65 -5.56 11.04 6.77
N SER A 66 -4.57 10.24 6.36
CA SER A 66 -3.53 10.67 5.44
C SER A 66 -4.04 10.75 4.00
N GLY A 67 -4.05 11.97 3.45
CA GLY A 67 -4.36 12.20 2.04
C GLY A 67 -3.38 11.50 1.08
N ASP A 68 -2.14 11.27 1.50
CA ASP A 68 -1.14 10.55 0.68
C ASP A 68 -1.48 9.06 0.57
N VAL A 69 -2.00 8.44 1.64
CA VAL A 69 -2.50 7.05 1.61
C VAL A 69 -3.68 6.96 0.63
N ALA A 70 -4.68 7.83 0.77
CA ALA A 70 -5.83 7.86 -0.12
C ALA A 70 -5.42 8.06 -1.60
N THR A 71 -4.46 8.94 -1.85
CA THR A 71 -3.95 9.20 -3.21
C THR A 71 -3.22 8.00 -3.79
N LEU A 72 -2.44 7.26 -2.98
CA LEU A 72 -1.79 6.03 -3.42
C LEU A 72 -2.79 4.94 -3.81
N PHE A 73 -3.80 4.68 -2.97
CA PHE A 73 -4.81 3.66 -3.27
C PHE A 73 -5.63 4.03 -4.52
N ARG A 74 -5.97 5.31 -4.69
CA ARG A 74 -6.64 5.82 -5.91
C ARG A 74 -5.79 5.62 -7.16
N ALA A 75 -4.50 5.98 -7.12
CA ALA A 75 -3.58 5.78 -8.22
C ALA A 75 -3.44 4.29 -8.62
N LEU A 76 -3.38 3.40 -7.63
CA LEU A 76 -3.35 1.95 -7.84
C LEU A 76 -4.65 1.41 -8.43
N GLN A 77 -5.80 1.98 -8.06
CA GLN A 77 -7.10 1.59 -8.59
C GLN A 77 -7.30 2.05 -10.04
N GLU A 78 -7.02 3.32 -10.32
CA GLU A 78 -7.36 3.99 -11.59
C GLU A 78 -6.29 3.79 -12.67
N HIS A 79 -5.02 3.68 -12.29
CA HIS A 79 -3.89 3.77 -13.21
C HIS A 79 -2.82 2.70 -12.98
N TYR A 80 -3.19 1.52 -12.46
CA TYR A 80 -2.25 0.48 -12.03
C TYR A 80 -1.07 0.23 -12.99
N ALA A 81 -1.35 -0.15 -14.25
CA ALA A 81 -0.31 -0.51 -15.21
C ALA A 81 0.68 0.63 -15.46
N TYR A 82 0.15 1.83 -15.73
CA TYR A 82 0.96 3.03 -15.94
C TYR A 82 1.76 3.42 -14.70
N PHE A 83 1.16 3.31 -13.51
CA PHE A 83 1.82 3.61 -12.24
C PHE A 83 2.99 2.68 -11.97
N ILE A 84 2.83 1.37 -12.23
CA ILE A 84 3.94 0.40 -12.12
C ILE A 84 5.05 0.71 -13.11
N ASP A 85 4.72 1.06 -14.37
CA ASP A 85 5.72 1.43 -15.37
C ASP A 85 6.49 2.69 -15.00
N MET A 86 5.81 3.68 -14.40
CA MET A 86 6.44 4.90 -13.89
C MET A 86 7.45 4.61 -12.75
N LEU A 87 7.27 3.52 -12.01
CA LEU A 87 8.15 3.11 -10.90
C LEU A 87 9.31 2.21 -11.35
N ARG A 88 9.14 1.43 -12.42
CA ARG A 88 10.01 0.32 -12.85
C ARG A 88 11.50 0.67 -13.03
N TRP A 89 11.81 1.93 -13.30
CA TRP A 89 13.18 2.40 -13.56
C TRP A 89 13.56 3.63 -12.72
N ARG A 90 12.82 3.89 -11.64
CA ARG A 90 13.15 5.00 -10.73
C ARG A 90 14.44 4.69 -9.98
N LEU A 91 15.38 5.63 -10.02
CA LEU A 91 16.61 5.55 -9.25
C LEU A 91 16.34 5.88 -7.79
N THR A 92 16.71 4.97 -6.89
CA THR A 92 16.76 5.24 -5.46
C THR A 92 18.15 5.75 -5.11
N SER A 93 18.25 7.04 -4.77
CA SER A 93 19.47 7.64 -4.23
C SER A 93 19.13 8.64 -3.14
N ARG A 94 20.12 8.97 -2.30
CA ARG A 94 19.96 10.03 -1.29
C ARG A 94 19.66 11.39 -1.93
N ALA A 95 20.36 11.72 -3.02
CA ALA A 95 20.13 12.95 -3.76
C ALA A 95 18.71 13.01 -4.33
N GLU A 96 18.20 11.91 -4.90
CA GLU A 96 16.82 11.86 -5.40
C GLU A 96 15.79 11.92 -4.26
N PHE A 97 16.07 11.30 -3.11
CA PHE A 97 15.24 11.41 -1.91
C PHE A 97 15.10 12.86 -1.46
N ASP A 98 16.23 13.56 -1.28
CA ASP A 98 16.24 14.96 -0.85
C ASP A 98 15.57 15.85 -1.92
N ARG A 99 15.81 15.59 -3.21
CA ARG A 99 15.17 16.29 -4.34
C ARG A 99 13.65 16.14 -4.28
N LEU A 100 13.13 14.91 -4.18
CA LEU A 100 11.69 14.63 -4.14
C LEU A 100 11.00 15.22 -2.90
N ARG A 101 11.68 15.24 -1.75
CA ARG A 101 11.16 15.87 -0.52
C ARG A 101 11.12 17.39 -0.58
N ALA A 102 12.03 18.01 -1.32
CA ALA A 102 12.04 19.46 -1.51
C ALA A 102 10.90 19.96 -2.41
N PHE A 103 10.33 19.10 -3.27
CA PHE A 103 9.20 19.48 -4.11
C PHE A 103 7.91 19.62 -3.29
N PRO A 104 7.17 20.73 -3.43
CA PRO A 104 5.94 20.94 -2.70
C PRO A 104 4.82 20.02 -3.24
N SER A 105 4.04 19.41 -2.34
CA SER A 105 3.05 18.36 -2.67
C SER A 105 1.98 18.81 -3.64
N ASP A 106 1.52 20.05 -3.46
CA ASP A 106 0.42 20.70 -4.17
C ASP A 106 0.71 20.93 -5.67
N ARG A 107 1.98 20.89 -6.06
CA ARG A 107 2.42 21.00 -7.46
C ARG A 107 2.62 19.66 -8.16
N LEU A 108 2.39 18.55 -7.47
CA LEU A 108 2.51 17.20 -8.04
C LEU A 108 1.14 16.70 -8.48
N THR A 109 1.10 15.98 -9.59
CA THR A 109 -0.08 15.17 -9.94
C THR A 109 -0.29 14.07 -8.91
N ASP A 110 -1.51 13.52 -8.83
CA ASP A 110 -1.80 12.42 -7.90
C ASP A 110 -0.86 11.22 -8.09
N LEU A 111 -0.53 10.87 -9.34
CA LEU A 111 0.43 9.82 -9.65
C LEU A 111 1.83 10.16 -9.14
N GLN A 112 2.32 11.38 -9.36
CA GLN A 112 3.62 11.82 -8.88
C GLN A 112 3.68 11.85 -7.36
N ARG A 113 2.60 12.31 -6.71
CA ARG A 113 2.47 12.35 -5.25
C ARG A 113 2.46 10.94 -4.67
N ALA A 114 1.70 10.02 -5.25
CA ALA A 114 1.66 8.61 -4.86
C ALA A 114 3.04 7.94 -5.01
N ALA A 115 3.74 8.18 -6.12
CA ALA A 115 5.08 7.62 -6.34
C ALA A 115 6.11 8.18 -5.37
N ARG A 116 6.09 9.49 -5.12
CA ARG A 116 6.94 10.13 -4.10
C ARG A 116 6.66 9.57 -2.71
N PHE A 117 5.39 9.43 -2.34
CA PHE A 117 5.00 8.90 -1.05
C PHE A 117 5.48 7.45 -0.88
N LEU A 118 5.28 6.61 -1.90
CA LEU A 118 5.79 5.24 -1.90
C LEU A 118 7.32 5.21 -1.75
N TYR A 119 8.03 6.08 -2.48
CA TYR A 119 9.48 6.24 -2.37
C TYR A 119 9.91 6.63 -0.94
N ASP A 120 9.25 7.59 -0.30
CA ASP A 120 9.53 7.99 1.09
C ASP A 120 9.29 6.84 2.09
N GLN A 121 8.22 6.05 1.92
CA GLN A 121 7.98 4.87 2.75
C GLN A 121 9.06 3.80 2.57
N TRP A 122 9.61 3.65 1.36
CA TRP A 122 10.70 2.70 1.11
C TRP A 122 12.06 3.19 1.60
N SER A 123 12.33 4.50 1.53
CA SER A 123 13.62 5.12 1.88
C SER A 123 13.69 5.74 3.29
N GLY A 124 12.59 5.74 4.06
CA GLY A 124 12.49 6.38 5.37
C GLY A 124 13.44 5.83 6.46
N VAL A 125 13.59 6.62 7.54
CA VAL A 125 14.63 6.68 8.61
C VAL A 125 15.15 5.37 9.25
N GLY A 126 14.62 4.19 8.90
CA GLY A 126 15.16 2.87 9.29
C GLY A 126 16.06 2.19 8.25
N ARG A 127 16.10 2.69 7.00
CA ARG A 127 16.84 2.11 5.87
C ARG A 127 17.90 3.09 5.39
N ARG A 128 19.02 3.14 6.12
CA ARG A 128 20.19 3.96 5.75
C ARG A 128 20.98 3.27 4.64
N ASP A 129 20.38 3.12 3.48
CA ASP A 129 21.02 2.43 2.37
C ASP A 129 21.81 3.50 1.58
N ARG A 130 23.12 3.58 1.81
CA ARG A 130 24.05 4.46 1.05
C ARG A 130 24.33 3.92 -0.35
N VAL A 131 23.32 3.39 -1.04
CA VAL A 131 23.49 2.66 -2.29
C VAL A 131 22.46 3.13 -3.29
N VAL A 132 22.94 3.48 -4.49
CA VAL A 132 22.07 3.77 -5.62
C VAL A 132 21.46 2.44 -6.08
N HIS A 133 20.20 2.19 -5.76
CA HIS A 133 19.47 1.03 -6.25
C HIS A 133 18.47 1.47 -7.31
N CYS A 134 18.44 0.78 -8.45
CA CYS A 134 17.30 0.88 -9.36
C CYS A 134 16.11 0.17 -8.70
N LEU A 135 14.98 0.85 -8.54
CA LEU A 135 13.73 0.24 -8.11
C LEU A 135 13.28 -0.73 -9.18
N ARG A 136 13.66 -2.01 -9.09
CA ARG A 136 13.09 -3.03 -9.95
C ARG A 136 11.62 -3.17 -9.58
N ALA A 137 10.72 -2.98 -10.55
CA ALA A 137 9.29 -3.26 -10.36
C ALA A 137 9.07 -4.67 -9.79
N ASP A 138 9.96 -5.63 -10.10
CA ASP A 138 9.96 -7.01 -9.60
C ASP A 138 9.93 -7.09 -8.06
N SER A 139 10.57 -6.12 -7.39
CA SER A 139 10.57 -5.98 -5.92
C SER A 139 9.23 -5.46 -5.37
N PHE A 140 8.40 -4.85 -6.22
CA PHE A 140 7.01 -4.42 -5.94
C PHE A 140 5.97 -5.44 -6.45
N LEU A 141 6.32 -6.24 -7.47
CA LEU A 141 5.44 -7.08 -8.31
C LEU A 141 5.05 -8.43 -7.70
N ALA A 142 5.48 -8.78 -6.48
CA ALA A 142 4.90 -9.92 -5.76
C ALA A 142 3.48 -9.65 -5.25
N CYS A 143 2.89 -8.51 -5.63
CA CYS A 143 1.61 -8.03 -5.15
C CYS A 143 0.59 -7.92 -6.27
N ASP A 144 -0.38 -8.81 -6.29
CA ASP A 144 -1.65 -8.65 -7.02
C ASP A 144 -2.57 -7.62 -6.32
N LEU A 145 -2.00 -6.44 -6.00
CA LEU A 145 -2.69 -5.34 -5.32
C LEU A 145 -3.85 -4.81 -6.16
N GLY A 146 -3.69 -4.81 -7.49
CA GLY A 146 -4.71 -4.33 -8.43
C GLY A 146 -6.04 -5.10 -8.32
N CYS A 147 -6.00 -6.42 -8.08
CA CYS A 147 -7.21 -7.23 -7.90
C CYS A 147 -7.90 -6.97 -6.56
N ARG A 148 -7.14 -6.76 -5.47
CA ARG A 148 -7.67 -6.55 -4.10
C ARG A 148 -8.09 -5.12 -3.79
N ILE A 149 -7.60 -4.12 -4.53
CA ILE A 149 -7.89 -2.69 -4.31
C ILE A 149 -9.07 -2.21 -5.16
N ARG A 150 -9.53 -2.99 -6.15
CA ARG A 150 -10.82 -2.80 -6.81
C ARG A 150 -11.95 -3.26 -5.89
N VAL A 151 -12.12 -2.55 -4.77
CA VAL A 151 -13.26 -2.71 -3.88
C VAL A 151 -14.46 -1.99 -4.47
#